data_AF-A0A818Y446-F1
#
_entry.id   AF-A0A818Y446-F1
#
_cell.length_a   1.000
_cell.length_b   1.000
_cell.length_c   1.000
_cell.angle_alpha   90.00
_cell.angle_beta   90.00
_cell.angle_gamma   90.00
#
_symmetry.space_group_name_H-M   'P 1'
#
loop_
_entity.id
_entity.type
_entity.pdbx_description
1 polymer ?
#
loop_
_entity_poly.entity_id
_entity_poly.type
_entity_poly.pdbx_seq_one_letter_code
_entity_poly.pdbx_strand_id
1 'polypeptide(L)'
;MNNTTETNINLLHVSKVEEDGQHFRDENFKGSNTEKDLFRDICQSPSIFIFLIVIAIIPILQIFIGWRYSDACPINKSIPYYLIVAGIISLLLVILISITQLISRIFGSKMFEDANDITNPNRTTMLFGCGICSIMCINLSLFVFLLGWSFAGLVWIIEVWHRVQYHRIDSDDYCNPLLYQFTFSLLLLTATFKILF
;
A
#
# COMPACT_ATOMS: atom_id res chain seq x y z
N MET A 1 0.99 -73.41 -13.96
CA MET A 1 -0.09 -72.69 -13.25
C MET A 1 0.51 -71.57 -12.38
N ASN A 2 1.27 -70.62 -12.92
CA ASN A 2 1.95 -69.57 -12.12
C ASN A 2 1.73 -68.12 -12.60
N ASN A 3 1.00 -67.88 -13.70
CA ASN A 3 0.97 -66.54 -14.32
C ASN A 3 -0.23 -65.67 -13.90
N THR A 4 -1.11 -66.17 -13.03
CA THR A 4 -2.36 -65.45 -12.65
C THR A 4 -2.26 -64.76 -11.29
N THR A 5 -1.25 -65.09 -10.48
CA THR A 5 -1.04 -64.52 -9.13
C THR A 5 -0.18 -63.25 -9.14
N GLU A 6 0.78 -63.11 -10.05
CA GLU A 6 1.64 -61.91 -10.14
C GLU A 6 0.90 -60.67 -10.70
N THR A 7 -0.08 -60.86 -11.58
CA THR A 7 -0.85 -59.77 -12.18
C THR A 7 -1.78 -59.08 -11.17
N ASN A 8 -2.32 -59.82 -10.20
CA ASN A 8 -3.22 -59.26 -9.18
C ASN A 8 -2.49 -58.46 -8.10
N ILE A 9 -1.25 -58.82 -7.76
CA ILE A 9 -0.44 -58.10 -6.76
C ILE A 9 0.01 -56.74 -7.31
N ASN A 10 0.40 -56.68 -8.59
CA ASN A 10 0.79 -55.43 -9.23
C ASN A 10 -0.37 -54.44 -9.39
N LEU A 11 -1.59 -54.92 -9.70
CA LEU A 11 -2.78 -54.06 -9.78
C LEU A 11 -3.19 -53.48 -8.41
N LEU A 12 -3.13 -54.29 -7.35
CA LEU A 12 -3.41 -53.83 -5.98
C LEU A 12 -2.40 -52.78 -5.50
N HIS A 13 -1.12 -52.92 -5.85
CA HIS A 13 -0.08 -51.98 -5.44
C HIS A 13 -0.19 -50.64 -6.20
N VAL A 14 -0.58 -50.66 -7.48
CA VAL A 14 -0.81 -49.44 -8.28
C VAL A 14 -2.03 -48.67 -7.76
N SER A 15 -3.11 -49.37 -7.40
CA SER A 15 -4.34 -48.76 -6.84
C SER A 15 -4.06 -47.99 -5.55
N LYS A 16 -3.23 -48.56 -4.66
CA LYS A 16 -2.86 -47.97 -3.37
C LYS A 16 -2.03 -46.68 -3.54
N VAL A 17 -1.09 -46.69 -4.48
CA VAL A 17 -0.20 -45.54 -4.76
C VAL A 17 -0.96 -44.37 -5.41
N GLU A 18 -2.00 -44.65 -6.20
CA GLU A 18 -2.85 -43.62 -6.80
C GLU A 18 -3.75 -42.92 -5.76
N GLU A 19 -4.34 -43.67 -4.82
CA GLU A 19 -5.15 -43.11 -3.72
C GLU A 19 -4.31 -42.23 -2.77
N ASP A 20 -3.12 -42.69 -2.38
CA ASP A 20 -2.21 -41.93 -1.52
C ASP A 20 -1.71 -40.64 -2.20
N GLY A 21 -1.49 -40.70 -3.52
CA GLY A 21 -1.10 -39.55 -4.34
C GLY A 21 -2.22 -38.52 -4.57
N GLN A 22 -3.48 -38.96 -4.63
CA GLN A 22 -4.65 -38.07 -4.71
C GLN A 22 -4.89 -37.34 -3.38
N HIS A 23 -4.81 -38.05 -2.25
CA HIS A 23 -4.98 -37.45 -0.93
C HIS A 23 -3.92 -36.36 -0.64
N PHE A 24 -2.66 -36.60 -1.01
CA PHE A 24 -1.59 -35.63 -0.86
C PHE A 24 -1.74 -34.39 -1.77
N ARG A 25 -2.38 -34.55 -2.93
CA ARG A 25 -2.66 -33.45 -3.87
C ARG A 25 -3.79 -32.56 -3.35
N ASP A 26 -4.81 -33.14 -2.75
CA ASP A 26 -5.98 -32.42 -2.21
C ASP A 26 -5.62 -31.58 -0.98
N GLU A 27 -4.73 -32.05 -0.10
CA GLU A 27 -4.26 -31.28 1.05
C GLU A 27 -3.39 -30.07 0.64
N ASN A 28 -2.50 -30.24 -0.34
CA ASN A 28 -1.70 -29.15 -0.90
C ASN A 28 -2.57 -28.11 -1.63
N PHE A 29 -3.64 -28.54 -2.31
CA PHE A 29 -4.60 -27.64 -2.96
C PHE A 29 -5.41 -26.82 -1.95
N LYS A 30 -5.85 -27.44 -0.84
CA LYS A 30 -6.55 -26.76 0.26
C LYS A 30 -5.69 -25.69 0.95
N GLY A 31 -4.40 -25.98 1.17
CA GLY A 31 -3.45 -25.03 1.77
C GLY A 31 -3.24 -23.78 0.91
N SER A 32 -3.06 -23.94 -0.40
CA SER A 32 -2.90 -22.82 -1.36
C SER A 32 -4.13 -21.90 -1.42
N ASN A 33 -5.34 -22.47 -1.33
CA ASN A 33 -6.57 -21.70 -1.47
C ASN A 33 -6.92 -20.94 -0.19
N THR A 34 -6.72 -21.55 0.98
CA THR A 34 -7.01 -20.92 2.29
C THR A 34 -6.16 -19.68 2.55
N GLU A 35 -4.88 -19.68 2.17
CA GLU A 35 -3.99 -18.52 2.31
C GLU A 35 -4.39 -17.37 1.36
N LYS A 36 -4.74 -17.70 0.10
CA LYS A 36 -5.17 -16.71 -0.89
C LYS A 36 -6.55 -16.12 -0.57
N ASP A 37 -7.45 -16.92 -0.02
CA ASP A 37 -8.77 -16.49 0.43
C ASP A 37 -8.67 -15.51 1.61
N LEU A 38 -7.75 -15.77 2.55
CA LEU A 38 -7.45 -14.84 3.66
C LEU A 38 -6.94 -13.47 3.15
N PHE A 39 -6.04 -13.46 2.17
CA PHE A 39 -5.56 -12.21 1.55
C PHE A 39 -6.64 -11.48 0.73
N ARG A 40 -7.53 -12.21 0.05
CA ARG A 40 -8.66 -11.64 -0.70
C ARG A 40 -9.68 -10.96 0.23
N ASP A 41 -9.96 -11.57 1.37
CA ASP A 41 -10.92 -11.04 2.34
C ASP A 41 -10.41 -9.77 3.04
N ILE A 42 -9.10 -9.68 3.30
CA ILE A 42 -8.47 -8.45 3.82
C ILE A 42 -8.55 -7.33 2.76
N CYS A 43 -8.25 -7.61 1.50
CA CYS A 43 -8.29 -6.63 0.40
C CYS A 43 -9.70 -6.15 0.04
N GLN A 44 -10.74 -6.94 0.30
CA GLN A 44 -12.11 -6.62 -0.07
C GLN A 44 -12.88 -5.82 0.99
N SER A 45 -12.32 -5.64 2.19
CA SER A 45 -13.03 -5.01 3.31
C SER A 45 -13.42 -3.54 3.04
N PRO A 46 -14.73 -3.20 3.04
CA PRO A 46 -15.22 -1.82 2.88
C PRO A 46 -14.68 -0.88 3.95
N SER A 47 -14.32 -1.43 5.12
CA SER A 47 -13.76 -0.69 6.24
C SER A 47 -12.42 -0.01 5.89
N ILE A 48 -11.56 -0.67 5.10
CA ILE A 48 -10.26 -0.11 4.72
C ILE A 48 -10.44 1.09 3.79
N PHE A 49 -11.37 1.00 2.83
CA PHE A 49 -11.65 2.10 1.91
C PHE A 49 -12.15 3.36 2.64
N ILE A 50 -13.06 3.18 3.61
CA ILE A 50 -13.56 4.28 4.44
C ILE A 50 -12.42 4.90 5.26
N PHE A 51 -11.57 4.06 5.86
CA PHE A 51 -10.41 4.52 6.64
C PHE A 51 -9.42 5.33 5.78
N LEU A 52 -9.17 4.91 4.53
CA LEU A 52 -8.32 5.63 3.59
C LEU A 52 -8.89 6.99 3.19
N ILE A 53 -10.22 7.11 3.02
CA ILE A 53 -10.88 8.40 2.76
C ILE A 53 -10.70 9.34 3.96
N VAL A 54 -10.84 8.84 5.19
CA VAL A 54 -10.60 9.66 6.40
C VAL A 54 -9.14 10.10 6.47
N ILE A 55 -8.19 9.21 6.16
CA ILE A 55 -6.76 9.57 6.08
C ILE A 55 -6.50 10.63 5.01
N ALA A 56 -7.23 10.62 3.88
CA ALA A 56 -7.09 11.60 2.80
C ALA A 56 -7.41 13.04 3.21
N ILE A 57 -8.09 13.26 4.35
CA ILE A 57 -8.34 14.60 4.89
C ILE A 57 -7.02 15.30 5.24
N ILE A 58 -6.05 14.55 5.79
CA ILE A 58 -4.75 15.09 6.21
C ILE A 58 -3.97 15.70 5.03
N PRO A 59 -3.72 15.01 3.90
CA PRO A 59 -3.01 15.59 2.76
C PRO A 59 -3.76 16.75 2.10
N ILE A 60 -5.11 16.76 2.14
CA ILE A 60 -5.90 17.91 1.67
C ILE A 60 -5.60 19.14 2.53
N LEU A 61 -5.56 18.99 3.85
CA LEU A 61 -5.19 20.07 4.77
C LEU A 61 -3.75 20.55 4.54
N GLN A 62 -2.80 19.64 4.24
CA GLN A 62 -1.43 20.02 3.89
C GLN A 62 -1.37 20.93 2.65
N ILE A 63 -2.08 20.56 1.59
CA ILE A 63 -2.16 21.36 0.37
C ILE A 63 -2.81 22.71 0.66
N PHE A 64 -3.94 22.71 1.38
CA PHE A 64 -4.69 23.93 1.66
C PHE A 64 -3.89 24.92 2.54
N ILE A 65 -3.30 24.43 3.63
CA ILE A 65 -2.51 25.27 4.55
C ILE A 65 -1.22 25.75 3.86
N GLY A 66 -0.51 24.86 3.16
CA GLY A 66 0.70 25.22 2.43
C GLY A 66 0.45 26.28 1.36
N TRP A 67 -0.67 26.18 0.62
CA TRP A 67 -1.06 27.17 -0.38
C TRP A 67 -1.54 28.48 0.24
N ARG A 68 -2.42 28.42 1.26
CA ARG A 68 -3.02 29.62 1.85
C ARG A 68 -2.01 30.48 2.60
N TYR A 69 -0.99 29.86 3.19
CA TYR A 69 0.04 30.51 4.00
C TYR A 69 1.42 30.50 3.31
N SER A 70 1.47 30.36 1.98
CA SER A 70 2.71 30.33 1.21
C SER A 70 3.59 31.56 1.43
N ASP A 71 2.97 32.73 1.61
CA ASP A 71 3.66 34.00 1.80
C ASP A 71 3.72 34.46 3.26
N ALA A 72 3.11 33.71 4.18
CA ALA A 72 2.98 34.08 5.59
C ALA A 72 4.19 33.66 6.45
N CYS A 73 5.30 33.28 5.82
CA CYS A 73 6.53 32.83 6.48
C CYS A 73 7.77 33.31 5.68
N PRO A 74 8.14 34.60 5.78
CA PRO A 74 9.32 35.17 5.10
C PRO A 74 10.63 34.48 5.50
N ILE A 75 10.74 34.01 6.75
CA ILE A 75 11.96 33.39 7.28
C ILE A 75 12.42 32.16 6.48
N ASN A 76 11.48 31.37 5.97
CA ASN A 76 11.79 30.23 5.13
C ASN A 76 10.60 29.83 4.26
N LYS A 77 10.72 30.16 2.97
CA LYS A 77 9.71 29.82 1.96
C LYS A 77 9.63 28.32 1.69
N SER A 78 10.63 27.51 2.06
CA SER A 78 10.65 26.06 1.80
C SER A 78 9.63 25.28 2.64
N ILE A 79 9.23 25.80 3.80
CA ILE A 79 8.25 25.17 4.70
C ILE A 79 6.87 24.96 4.02
N PRO A 80 6.23 25.98 3.44
CA PRO A 80 4.97 25.77 2.72
C PRO A 80 5.12 24.90 1.47
N TYR A 81 6.23 24.99 0.73
CA TYR A 81 6.47 24.10 -0.43
C TYR A 81 6.60 22.62 -0.02
N TYR A 82 7.25 22.34 1.11
CA TYR A 82 7.33 21.00 1.69
C TYR A 82 5.95 20.38 1.88
N LEU A 83 5.04 21.12 2.53
CA LEU A 83 3.67 20.70 2.82
C LEU A 83 2.90 20.37 1.54
N ILE A 84 3.02 21.21 0.50
CA ILE A 84 2.30 21.02 -0.76
C ILE A 84 2.79 19.75 -1.47
N VAL A 85 4.11 19.60 -1.64
CA VAL A 85 4.69 18.44 -2.33
C VAL A 85 4.38 17.15 -1.59
N ALA A 86 4.54 17.14 -0.25
CA ALA A 86 4.21 15.99 0.58
C ALA A 86 2.72 15.64 0.51
N GLY A 87 1.84 16.65 0.53
CA GLY A 87 0.40 16.47 0.42
C GLY A 87 -0.01 15.87 -0.92
N ILE A 88 0.49 16.40 -2.05
CA ILE A 88 0.16 15.90 -3.39
C ILE A 88 0.59 14.44 -3.55
N ILE A 89 1.84 14.11 -3.21
CA ILE A 89 2.37 12.75 -3.38
C ILE A 89 1.60 11.77 -2.49
N SER A 90 1.30 12.16 -1.25
CA SER A 90 0.51 11.33 -0.32
C SER A 90 -0.92 11.11 -0.82
N LEU A 91 -1.55 12.14 -1.39
CA LEU A 91 -2.90 12.05 -1.95
C LEU A 91 -2.92 11.13 -3.18
N LEU A 92 -1.93 11.23 -4.06
CA LEU A 92 -1.77 10.33 -5.20
C LEU A 92 -1.62 8.87 -4.74
N LEU A 93 -0.83 8.60 -3.71
CA LEU A 93 -0.71 7.25 -3.13
C LEU A 93 -2.07 6.71 -2.64
N VAL A 94 -2.80 7.52 -1.86
CA VAL A 94 -4.13 7.12 -1.35
C VAL A 94 -5.10 6.85 -2.50
N ILE A 95 -5.09 7.68 -3.55
CA ILE A 95 -5.91 7.48 -4.74
C ILE A 95 -5.52 6.18 -5.47
N LEU A 96 -4.23 5.93 -5.70
CA LEU A 96 -3.76 4.73 -6.41
C LEU A 96 -4.14 3.46 -5.65
N ILE A 97 -4.01 3.45 -4.32
CA ILE A 97 -4.44 2.33 -3.46
C ILE A 97 -5.96 2.16 -3.54
N SER A 98 -6.72 3.27 -3.46
CA SER A 98 -8.19 3.25 -3.51
C SER A 98 -8.72 2.74 -4.87
N ILE A 99 -8.12 3.17 -5.98
CA ILE A 99 -8.45 2.70 -7.33
C ILE A 99 -8.10 1.22 -7.48
N THR A 100 -6.95 0.78 -6.98
CA THR A 100 -6.55 -0.64 -7.02
C THR A 100 -7.57 -1.48 -6.27
N GLN A 101 -7.98 -1.08 -5.06
CA GLN A 101 -9.03 -1.76 -4.29
C GLN A 101 -10.38 -1.77 -5.02
N LEU A 102 -10.76 -0.66 -5.66
CA LEU A 102 -12.01 -0.55 -6.42
C LEU A 102 -12.01 -1.47 -7.65
N ILE A 103 -10.90 -1.49 -8.41
CA ILE A 103 -10.72 -2.37 -9.57
C ILE A 103 -10.73 -3.83 -9.10
N SER A 104 -10.04 -4.17 -8.02
CA SER A 104 -10.06 -5.53 -7.45
C SER A 104 -11.46 -5.96 -7.03
N ARG A 105 -12.30 -5.06 -6.50
CA ARG A 105 -13.72 -5.36 -6.21
C ARG A 105 -14.55 -5.59 -7.47
N ILE A 106 -14.36 -4.78 -8.49
CA ILE A 106 -15.15 -4.84 -9.74
C ILE A 106 -14.73 -6.02 -10.62
N PHE A 107 -13.43 -6.31 -10.72
CA PHE A 107 -12.88 -7.38 -11.57
C PHE A 107 -12.78 -8.72 -10.84
N GLY A 108 -12.65 -8.73 -9.50
CA GLY A 108 -12.61 -9.95 -8.70
C GLY A 108 -13.88 -10.81 -8.85
N SER A 109 -15.04 -10.19 -9.08
CA SER A 109 -16.29 -10.91 -9.31
C SER A 109 -16.40 -11.54 -10.71
N LYS A 110 -15.66 -11.04 -11.71
CA LYS A 110 -15.75 -11.54 -13.10
C LYS A 110 -14.76 -12.67 -13.41
N MET A 111 -13.64 -12.73 -12.70
CA MET A 111 -12.59 -13.73 -12.93
C MET A 111 -12.83 -15.09 -12.27
N PHE A 112 -13.73 -15.18 -11.29
CA PHE A 112 -14.02 -16.44 -10.58
C PHE A 112 -14.86 -17.42 -11.43
N GLU A 113 -15.66 -16.92 -12.38
CA GLU A 113 -16.50 -17.78 -13.22
C GLU A 113 -15.69 -18.52 -14.31
N ASP A 114 -14.65 -17.89 -14.86
CA ASP A 114 -13.78 -18.48 -15.90
C ASP A 114 -12.66 -19.38 -15.33
N ALA A 115 -12.41 -19.36 -14.02
CA ALA A 115 -11.36 -20.16 -13.37
C ALA A 115 -11.76 -21.63 -13.13
N ASN A 116 -13.03 -21.97 -13.35
CA ASN A 116 -13.51 -23.35 -13.27
C ASN A 116 -13.42 -24.11 -14.62
N ASP A 117 -12.92 -23.45 -15.67
CA ASP A 117 -12.64 -24.10 -16.97
C ASP A 117 -11.20 -24.62 -17.00
N ILE A 118 -11.06 -25.94 -16.85
CA ILE A 118 -9.80 -26.70 -16.73
C ILE A 118 -9.09 -26.83 -18.09
N THR A 119 -9.01 -25.77 -18.89
CA THR A 119 -8.57 -25.90 -20.29
C THR A 119 -7.36 -25.07 -20.71
N ASN A 120 -6.82 -24.17 -19.87
CA ASN A 120 -5.44 -23.68 -20.05
C ASN A 120 -4.85 -22.94 -18.82
N PRO A 121 -3.96 -23.55 -18.02
CA PRO A 121 -3.38 -22.92 -16.81
C PRO A 121 -2.35 -21.81 -17.06
N ASN A 122 -2.09 -21.45 -18.34
CA ASN A 122 -0.89 -20.70 -18.72
C ASN A 122 -1.16 -19.21 -19.00
N ARG A 123 -2.43 -18.80 -19.18
CA ARG A 123 -2.75 -17.46 -19.73
C ARG A 123 -3.34 -16.47 -18.72
N THR A 124 -4.08 -16.94 -17.73
CA THR A 124 -4.81 -16.12 -16.76
C THR A 124 -3.92 -15.63 -15.61
N THR A 125 -2.89 -16.40 -15.25
CA THR A 125 -1.95 -16.11 -14.15
C THR A 125 -0.91 -15.04 -14.51
N MET A 126 -0.63 -14.85 -15.80
CA MET A 126 0.46 -13.98 -16.27
C MET A 126 0.10 -12.49 -16.28
N LEU A 127 -1.18 -12.15 -16.43
CA LEU A 127 -1.63 -10.75 -16.49
C LEU A 127 -1.70 -10.10 -15.10
N PHE A 128 -2.00 -10.88 -14.05
CA PHE A 128 -2.04 -10.39 -12.66
C PHE A 128 -0.65 -10.28 -12.02
N GLY A 129 0.30 -11.17 -12.35
CA GLY A 129 1.64 -11.17 -11.74
C GLY A 129 2.50 -9.95 -12.09
N CYS A 130 2.37 -9.41 -13.30
CA CYS A 130 3.18 -8.27 -13.77
C CYS A 130 2.68 -6.91 -13.21
N GLY A 131 1.36 -6.72 -13.12
CA GLY A 131 0.75 -5.50 -12.58
C GLY A 131 0.97 -5.34 -11.07
N ILE A 132 0.85 -6.43 -10.31
CA ILE A 132 1.03 -6.40 -8.85
C ILE A 132 2.49 -6.08 -8.49
N CYS A 133 3.45 -6.64 -9.22
CA CYS A 133 4.87 -6.36 -9.00
C CYS A 133 5.22 -4.89 -9.33
N SER A 134 4.67 -4.35 -10.42
CA SER A 134 4.83 -2.94 -10.79
C SER A 134 4.26 -1.99 -9.72
N ILE A 135 3.07 -2.30 -9.17
CA ILE A 135 2.44 -1.50 -8.11
C ILE A 135 3.25 -1.59 -6.80
N MET A 136 3.75 -2.76 -6.42
CA MET A 136 4.59 -2.91 -5.22
C MET A 136 5.89 -2.11 -5.35
N CYS A 137 6.56 -2.16 -6.51
CA CYS A 137 7.77 -1.39 -6.77
C CYS A 137 7.52 0.13 -6.71
N ILE A 138 6.45 0.62 -7.34
CA ILE A 138 6.09 2.04 -7.32
C ILE A 138 5.80 2.53 -5.90
N ASN A 139 5.04 1.75 -5.12
CA ASN A 139 4.75 2.09 -3.73
C ASN A 139 6.02 2.13 -2.87
N LEU A 140 6.93 1.16 -3.05
CA LEU A 140 8.20 1.12 -2.33
C LEU A 140 9.07 2.35 -2.68
N SER A 141 9.21 2.67 -3.96
CA SER A 141 9.98 3.84 -4.39
C SER A 141 9.40 5.13 -3.84
N LEU A 142 8.08 5.30 -3.86
CA LEU A 142 7.41 6.49 -3.31
C LEU A 142 7.55 6.58 -1.79
N PHE A 143 7.53 5.45 -1.09
CA PHE A 143 7.73 5.42 0.37
C PHE A 143 9.12 5.88 0.76
N VAL A 144 10.16 5.36 0.08
CA VAL A 144 11.56 5.78 0.28
C VAL A 144 11.75 7.25 -0.06
N PHE A 145 11.18 7.70 -1.18
CA PHE A 145 11.20 9.11 -1.55
C PHE A 145 10.54 10.00 -0.48
N LEU A 146 9.35 9.62 0.00
CA LEU A 146 8.65 10.37 1.04
C LEU A 146 9.38 10.35 2.38
N LEU A 147 10.11 9.28 2.71
CA LEU A 147 11.00 9.24 3.87
C LEU A 147 12.10 10.29 3.73
N GLY A 148 12.85 10.26 2.64
CA GLY A 148 13.90 11.25 2.36
C GLY A 148 13.36 12.69 2.36
N TRP A 149 12.19 12.89 1.76
CA TRP A 149 11.51 14.19 1.78
C TRP A 149 11.13 14.63 3.19
N SER A 150 10.65 13.71 4.04
CA SER A 150 10.34 14.01 5.45
C SER A 150 11.56 14.48 6.23
N PHE A 151 12.74 13.87 5.98
CA PHE A 151 14.00 14.33 6.58
C PHE A 151 14.36 15.75 6.12
N ALA A 152 14.19 16.08 4.84
CA ALA A 152 14.39 17.44 4.35
C ALA A 152 13.47 18.44 5.08
N GLY A 153 12.20 18.07 5.29
CA GLY A 153 11.25 18.86 6.08
C GLY A 153 11.71 19.10 7.53
N LEU A 154 12.28 18.08 8.19
CA LEU A 154 12.84 18.22 9.53
C LEU A 154 14.02 19.21 9.57
N VAL A 155 14.93 19.13 8.59
CA VAL A 155 16.07 20.05 8.49
C VAL A 155 15.58 21.49 8.36
N TRP A 156 14.60 21.76 7.50
CA TRP A 156 14.06 23.11 7.31
C TRP A 156 13.39 23.68 8.55
N ILE A 157 12.74 22.84 9.37
CA ILE A 157 12.17 23.28 10.65
C ILE A 157 13.26 23.57 11.69
N ILE A 158 14.25 22.66 11.82
CA ILE A 158 15.31 22.79 12.81
C ILE A 158 16.17 24.04 12.51
N GLU A 159 16.44 24.32 11.24
CA GLU A 159 17.20 25.48 10.80
C GLU A 159 16.60 26.81 11.29
N VAL A 160 15.26 26.91 11.31
CA VAL A 160 14.56 28.14 11.71
C VAL A 160 14.12 28.15 13.17
N TRP A 161 14.19 27.02 13.88
CA TRP A 161 13.66 26.86 15.25
C TRP A 161 14.19 27.93 16.22
N HIS A 162 15.48 28.28 16.11
CA HIS A 162 16.09 29.28 17.01
C HIS A 162 15.78 30.74 16.63
N ARG A 163 15.35 31.01 15.39
CA ARG A 163 15.16 32.38 14.88
C ARG A 163 13.71 32.80 14.70
N VAL A 164 12.77 31.85 14.68
CA VAL A 164 11.36 32.13 14.39
C VAL A 164 10.70 33.05 15.42
N GLN A 165 9.99 34.07 14.94
CA GLN A 165 9.14 34.95 15.75
C GLN A 165 7.67 34.83 15.32
N TYR A 166 6.76 34.81 16.29
CA TYR A 166 5.31 34.65 16.04
C TYR A 166 4.50 35.93 16.22
N HIS A 167 5.11 37.02 16.72
CA HIS A 167 4.36 38.18 17.22
C HIS A 167 4.41 39.42 16.32
N ARG A 168 5.40 39.51 15.42
CA ARG A 168 5.63 40.70 14.60
C ARG A 168 5.60 40.32 13.12
N ILE A 169 4.51 40.64 12.44
CA ILE A 169 4.26 40.27 11.03
C ILE A 169 5.28 40.89 10.07
N ASP A 170 5.78 42.09 10.39
CA ASP A 170 6.73 42.85 9.55
C ASP A 170 8.20 42.44 9.73
N SER A 171 8.48 41.40 10.52
CA SER A 171 9.84 40.89 10.72
C SER A 171 10.19 39.88 9.64
N ASP A 172 11.41 39.92 9.12
CA ASP A 172 11.93 38.87 8.22
C ASP A 172 11.99 37.49 8.92
N ASP A 173 12.05 37.48 10.25
CA ASP A 173 12.03 36.28 11.09
C ASP A 173 10.62 35.78 11.43
N TYR A 174 9.57 36.43 10.90
CA TYR A 174 8.19 36.05 11.17
C TYR A 174 7.81 34.72 10.50
N CYS A 175 7.05 33.90 11.20
CA CYS A 175 6.33 32.79 10.58
C CYS A 175 4.97 32.60 11.24
N ASN A 176 3.95 32.35 10.43
CA ASN A 176 2.61 32.09 10.95
C ASN A 176 2.60 30.86 11.88
N PRO A 177 2.07 31.00 13.12
CA PRO A 177 2.09 29.91 14.10
C PRO A 177 1.29 28.68 13.65
N LEU A 178 0.19 28.87 12.91
CA LEU A 178 -0.61 27.76 12.39
C LEU A 178 0.19 26.94 11.39
N LEU A 179 0.85 27.59 10.43
CA LEU A 179 1.68 26.93 9.42
C LEU A 179 2.82 26.15 10.08
N TYR A 180 3.54 26.80 11.00
CA TYR A 180 4.67 26.20 11.68
C TYR A 180 4.27 25.00 12.55
N GLN A 181 3.30 25.18 13.44
CA GLN A 181 2.83 24.13 14.36
C GLN A 181 2.23 22.95 13.61
N PHE A 182 1.47 23.20 12.54
CA PHE A 182 0.90 22.15 11.71
C PHE A 182 1.99 21.34 11.00
N THR A 183 2.98 22.01 10.41
CA THR A 183 4.10 21.33 9.73
C THR A 183 4.90 20.49 10.71
N PHE A 184 5.23 21.04 11.87
CA PHE A 184 5.96 20.35 12.93
C PHE A 184 5.20 19.11 13.44
N SER A 185 3.91 19.28 13.74
CA SER A 185 3.07 18.19 14.24
C SER A 185 2.97 17.05 13.24
N LEU A 186 2.78 17.36 11.95
CA LEU A 186 2.71 16.35 10.90
C LEU A 186 4.05 15.65 10.66
N LEU A 187 5.16 16.37 10.69
CA LEU A 187 6.49 15.77 10.55
C LEU A 187 6.78 14.77 11.67
N LEU A 188 6.45 15.12 12.92
CA LEU A 188 6.57 14.18 14.04
C LEU A 188 5.64 12.98 13.89
N LEU A 189 4.36 13.22 13.57
CA LEU A 189 3.39 12.13 13.41
C LEU A 189 3.80 11.16 12.30
N THR A 190 4.16 11.68 11.12
CA THR A 190 4.59 10.86 9.99
C THR A 190 5.91 10.14 10.26
N ALA A 191 6.88 10.78 10.92
CA ALA A 191 8.13 10.12 11.31
C ALA A 191 7.87 8.96 12.28
N THR A 192 7.10 9.18 13.35
CA THR A 192 6.78 8.12 14.32
C THR A 192 5.99 6.97 13.68
N PHE A 193 4.98 7.26 12.86
CA PHE A 193 4.19 6.26 12.18
C PHE A 193 5.05 5.35 11.29
N LYS A 194 5.95 5.94 10.48
CA LYS A 194 6.86 5.18 9.60
C LYS A 194 7.98 4.44 10.33
N ILE A 195 8.28 4.79 11.58
CA ILE A 195 9.25 4.09 12.43
C ILE A 195 8.58 2.91 13.14
N LEU A 196 7.31 3.06 13.51
CA LEU A 196 6.54 2.06 14.26
C LEU A 196 5.95 0.95 13.38
N PHE A 197 5.65 1.23 12.12
CA PHE A 197 5.05 0.31 11.14
C PHE A 197 5.92 0.21 9.89
#